data_AF-A0A9E4DRI6-F1
#
_entry.id   AF-A0A9E4DRI6-F1
#
_cell.length_a   1.000
_cell.length_b   1.000
_cell.length_c   1.000
_cell.angle_alpha   90.00
_cell.angle_beta   90.00
_cell.angle_gamma   90.00
#
_symmetry.space_group_name_H-M   'P 1'
#
loop_
_entity.id
_entity.type
_entity.pdbx_description
1 polymer ?
#
loop_
_entity_poly.entity_id
_entity_poly.type
_entity_poly.pdbx_seq_one_letter_code
_entity_poly.pdbx_strand_id
1 'polypeptide(L)'
;MKKLSIFFMAICFVFVAAGCSKANGKFEFLIPEDYVGWAYIIYDQSEYPEIKKENGVTTFRIGEDGILKTSNKDAFYGTSTDRYFYVDEEGNKVKELDQIEDIHNKGAGKMDGGGGVKNGVEYTIEALPVVESFFVGDKSLMKNYKEVYPEDEMEQTK
;
A
#
# COMPACT_ATOMS: atom_id res chain seq x y z
N MET A 1 -50.00 -49.03 -20.47
CA MET A 1 -49.04 -49.55 -19.47
C MET A 1 -47.69 -49.74 -20.13
N LYS A 2 -46.58 -49.44 -19.43
CA LYS A 2 -45.16 -49.30 -19.87
C LYS A 2 -44.76 -47.82 -20.01
N LYS A 3 -44.61 -47.13 -18.87
CA LYS A 3 -43.37 -46.94 -18.06
C LYS A 3 -42.49 -45.87 -18.73
N LEU A 4 -42.63 -44.60 -18.31
CA LEU A 4 -41.92 -44.03 -17.16
C LEU A 4 -40.40 -44.18 -17.33
N SER A 5 -39.84 -43.35 -18.18
CA SER A 5 -38.42 -42.96 -18.22
C SER A 5 -38.32 -41.90 -19.32
N ILE A 6 -37.33 -41.01 -19.27
CA ILE A 6 -37.21 -39.82 -20.14
C ILE A 6 -38.02 -38.62 -19.63
N PHE A 7 -37.90 -38.28 -18.34
CA PHE A 7 -38.15 -36.91 -17.87
C PHE A 7 -37.05 -36.42 -16.91
N PHE A 8 -35.86 -37.02 -16.97
CA PHE A 8 -34.74 -36.76 -16.05
C PHE A 8 -33.43 -36.41 -16.77
N MET A 9 -33.51 -35.96 -18.03
CA MET A 9 -32.33 -35.57 -18.82
C MET A 9 -32.52 -34.20 -19.48
N ALA A 10 -33.09 -33.25 -18.73
CA ALA A 10 -33.29 -31.87 -19.19
C ALA A 10 -33.13 -30.83 -18.07
N ILE A 11 -32.35 -31.14 -17.01
CA ILE A 11 -32.15 -30.22 -15.87
C ILE A 11 -30.67 -29.91 -15.56
N CYS A 12 -29.71 -30.46 -16.31
CA CYS A 12 -28.28 -30.21 -16.06
C CYS A 12 -27.69 -28.97 -16.78
N PHE A 13 -28.52 -28.06 -17.30
CA PHE A 13 -28.04 -26.85 -17.98
C PHE A 13 -28.39 -25.57 -17.21
N VAL A 14 -28.19 -25.60 -15.88
CA VAL A 14 -28.24 -24.39 -15.05
C VAL A 14 -26.81 -23.88 -14.88
N PHE A 15 -26.45 -22.94 -15.77
CA PHE A 15 -25.58 -21.79 -15.54
C PHE A 15 -24.60 -21.91 -14.36
N VAL A 16 -23.40 -22.42 -14.63
CA VAL A 16 -22.20 -22.01 -13.89
C VAL A 16 -21.42 -21.07 -14.80
N ALA A 17 -21.94 -19.85 -14.96
CA ALA A 17 -21.08 -18.72 -15.29
C ALA A 17 -20.31 -18.41 -14.00
N ALA A 18 -19.24 -19.16 -13.75
CA ALA A 18 -18.23 -18.75 -12.79
C ALA A 18 -17.64 -17.44 -13.32
N GLY A 19 -18.18 -16.33 -12.82
CA GLY A 19 -17.71 -14.99 -13.11
C GLY A 19 -16.23 -14.94 -12.80
N CYS A 20 -15.42 -14.87 -13.86
CA CYS A 20 -14.03 -14.47 -13.77
C CYS A 20 -14.04 -12.96 -13.47
N SER A 21 -14.43 -12.60 -12.25
CA SER A 21 -14.20 -11.25 -11.74
C SER A 21 -12.71 -11.18 -11.47
N LYS A 22 -12.00 -10.52 -12.38
CA LYS A 22 -10.63 -10.08 -12.15
C LYS A 22 -10.69 -9.20 -10.90
N ALA A 23 -10.38 -9.78 -9.74
CA ALA A 23 -10.48 -9.08 -8.47
C ALA A 23 -9.37 -8.03 -8.43
N ASN A 24 -9.64 -6.86 -8.97
CA ASN A 24 -8.80 -5.68 -8.78
C ASN A 24 -8.70 -5.46 -7.27
N GLY A 25 -7.47 -5.36 -6.75
CA GLY A 25 -7.26 -5.07 -5.33
C GLY A 25 -7.84 -3.69 -4.99
N LYS A 26 -8.20 -3.48 -3.73
CA LYS A 26 -8.47 -2.13 -3.22
C LYS A 26 -7.42 -1.80 -2.18
N PHE A 27 -6.78 -0.65 -2.32
CA PHE A 27 -5.86 -0.13 -1.32
C PHE A 27 -6.54 1.00 -0.58
N GLU A 28 -6.55 0.93 0.74
CA GLU A 28 -7.10 1.98 1.59
C GLU A 28 -5.99 2.54 2.46
N PHE A 29 -5.72 3.83 2.32
CA PHE A 29 -4.78 4.57 3.15
C PHE A 29 -5.58 5.33 4.20
N LEU A 30 -5.42 4.93 5.46
CA LEU A 30 -6.03 5.56 6.63
C LEU A 30 -5.01 6.51 7.22
N ILE A 31 -5.28 7.80 7.12
CA ILE A 31 -4.40 8.90 7.49
C ILE A 31 -5.01 9.58 8.73
N PRO A 32 -4.24 9.93 9.76
CA PRO A 32 -4.77 10.67 10.90
C PRO A 32 -5.50 11.95 10.47
N GLU A 33 -6.62 12.26 11.11
CA GLU A 33 -7.37 13.49 10.86
C GLU A 33 -6.47 14.73 10.94
N ASP A 34 -6.71 15.68 10.04
CA ASP A 34 -5.95 16.93 9.89
C ASP A 34 -4.44 16.79 9.58
N TYR A 35 -3.93 15.58 9.33
CA TYR A 35 -2.54 15.38 8.92
C TYR A 35 -2.25 16.06 7.58
N VAL A 36 -1.21 16.91 7.55
CA VAL A 36 -0.68 17.53 6.33
C VAL A 36 0.83 17.32 6.32
N GLY A 37 1.34 16.73 5.24
CA GLY A 37 2.76 16.39 5.17
C GLY A 37 3.05 15.20 4.28
N TRP A 38 4.29 14.71 4.37
CA TRP A 38 4.74 13.53 3.66
C TRP A 38 4.47 12.27 4.46
N ALA A 39 3.63 11.39 3.92
CA ALA A 39 3.43 10.06 4.45
C ALA A 39 4.44 9.08 3.84
N TYR A 40 4.95 8.16 4.68
CA TYR A 40 5.92 7.15 4.30
C TYR A 40 5.47 5.76 4.73
N ILE A 41 5.59 4.78 3.84
CA ILE A 41 5.42 3.36 4.13
C ILE A 41 6.78 2.70 3.93
N ILE A 42 7.37 2.25 5.02
CA ILE A 42 8.69 1.63 5.08
C ILE A 42 8.50 0.12 5.17
N TYR A 43 8.96 -0.58 4.14
CA TYR A 43 8.87 -2.03 4.02
C TYR A 43 10.07 -2.73 4.66
N ASP A 44 10.00 -4.05 4.77
CA ASP A 44 11.04 -4.92 5.36
C ASP A 44 11.47 -4.55 6.79
N GLN A 45 10.52 -4.14 7.63
CA GLN A 45 10.72 -3.81 9.03
C GLN A 45 10.27 -4.99 9.89
N SER A 46 11.21 -5.83 10.31
CA SER A 46 10.93 -7.18 10.81
C SER A 46 10.16 -7.24 12.13
N GLU A 47 10.31 -6.22 12.98
CA GLU A 47 9.61 -6.13 14.27
C GLU A 47 8.19 -5.53 14.13
N TYR A 48 7.79 -5.13 12.91
CA TYR A 48 6.51 -4.47 12.66
C TYR A 48 5.47 -5.41 12.03
N PRO A 49 4.17 -5.17 12.28
CA PRO A 49 3.10 -6.02 11.75
C PRO A 49 3.11 -6.14 10.22
N GLU A 50 2.80 -7.33 9.72
CA GLU A 50 2.58 -7.57 8.29
C GLU A 50 1.20 -7.03 7.88
N ILE A 51 1.16 -6.25 6.80
CA ILE A 51 -0.09 -5.84 6.15
C ILE A 51 -0.63 -7.01 5.33
N LYS A 52 -1.89 -7.36 5.59
CA LYS A 52 -2.59 -8.44 4.89
C LYS A 52 -3.75 -7.90 4.08
N LYS A 53 -4.08 -8.63 3.01
CA LYS A 53 -5.28 -8.39 2.22
C LYS A 53 -6.45 -9.13 2.85
N GLU A 54 -7.43 -8.40 3.33
CA GLU A 54 -8.65 -8.93 3.95
C GLU A 54 -9.86 -8.57 3.09
N ASN A 55 -10.67 -9.56 2.71
CA ASN A 55 -11.89 -9.35 1.92
C ASN A 55 -11.68 -8.53 0.62
N GLY A 56 -10.50 -8.64 0.00
CA GLY A 56 -10.18 -7.90 -1.22
C GLY A 56 -9.53 -6.53 -1.00
N VAL A 57 -9.38 -6.10 0.26
CA VAL A 57 -8.85 -4.79 0.65
C VAL A 57 -7.51 -4.95 1.38
N THR A 58 -6.51 -4.17 0.97
CA THR A 58 -5.25 -3.99 1.70
C THR A 58 -5.33 -2.63 2.40
N THR A 59 -5.18 -2.60 3.72
CA THR A 59 -5.35 -1.37 4.51
C THR A 59 -4.00 -0.91 5.06
N PHE A 60 -3.61 0.32 4.75
CA PHE A 60 -2.41 0.98 5.20
C PHE A 60 -2.82 2.01 6.27
N ARG A 61 -2.40 1.82 7.51
CA ARG A 61 -2.67 2.76 8.62
C ARG A 61 -1.44 3.62 8.86
N ILE A 62 -1.50 4.88 8.46
CA ILE A 62 -0.40 5.83 8.63
C ILE A 62 -0.38 6.31 10.09
N GLY A 63 0.80 6.33 10.71
CA GLY A 63 0.98 6.86 12.07
C GLY A 63 0.77 8.37 12.14
N GLU A 64 0.63 8.89 13.36
CA GLU A 64 0.49 10.34 13.63
C GLU A 64 1.68 11.17 13.12
N ASP A 65 2.86 10.55 13.04
CA ASP A 65 4.08 11.10 12.47
C ASP A 65 4.14 11.05 10.93
N GLY A 66 3.15 10.44 10.29
CA GLY A 66 3.14 10.19 8.85
C GLY A 66 3.81 8.88 8.45
N ILE A 67 4.23 8.03 9.39
CA ILE A 67 5.04 6.85 9.10
C ILE A 67 4.24 5.57 9.37
N LEU A 68 4.33 4.64 8.43
CA LEU A 68 3.90 3.25 8.58
C LEU A 68 5.09 2.35 8.32
N LYS A 69 5.44 1.50 9.29
CA LYS A 69 6.46 0.45 9.16
C LYS A 69 5.78 -0.92 9.06
N THR A 70 6.27 -1.79 8.18
CA THR A 70 5.69 -3.13 7.96
C THR A 70 6.76 -4.18 7.68
N SER A 71 6.53 -5.42 8.11
CA SER A 71 7.38 -6.57 7.79
C SER A 71 7.15 -7.15 6.38
N ASN A 72 6.20 -6.62 5.60
CA ASN A 72 6.11 -6.99 4.18
C ASN A 72 7.44 -6.65 3.49
N LYS A 73 8.01 -7.62 2.77
CA LYS A 73 9.33 -7.48 2.12
C LYS A 73 9.40 -6.43 1.01
N ASP A 74 8.26 -6.11 0.41
CA ASP A 74 8.17 -5.21 -0.74
C ASP A 74 6.78 -4.57 -0.79
N ALA A 75 6.64 -3.51 -1.59
CA ALA A 75 5.38 -2.86 -1.87
C ALA A 75 4.39 -3.76 -2.61
N PHE A 76 3.11 -3.43 -2.50
CA PHE A 76 2.07 -4.17 -3.17
C PHE A 76 1.95 -3.73 -4.65
N TYR A 77 2.26 -4.63 -5.57
CA TYR A 77 2.17 -4.38 -7.01
C TYR A 77 0.88 -4.95 -7.62
N GLY A 78 0.42 -4.31 -8.70
CA GLY A 78 -0.70 -4.78 -9.53
C GLY A 78 -1.77 -3.73 -9.76
N THR A 79 -2.87 -4.12 -10.40
CA THR A 79 -4.02 -3.22 -10.59
C THR A 79 -4.84 -3.14 -9.30
N SER A 80 -4.74 -1.99 -8.62
CA SER A 80 -5.58 -1.63 -7.48
C SER A 80 -6.36 -0.35 -7.75
N THR A 81 -7.42 -0.13 -6.97
CA THR A 81 -8.01 1.20 -6.79
C THR A 81 -7.60 1.70 -5.42
N ASP A 82 -6.89 2.82 -5.40
CA ASP A 82 -6.42 3.46 -4.18
C ASP A 82 -7.51 4.40 -3.66
N ARG A 83 -7.74 4.38 -2.35
CA ARG A 83 -8.64 5.30 -1.65
C ARG A 83 -7.97 5.82 -0.40
N TYR A 84 -8.15 7.09 -0.12
CA TYR A 84 -7.48 7.78 0.97
C TYR A 84 -8.55 8.35 1.90
N PHE A 85 -8.37 8.15 3.20
CA PHE A 85 -9.33 8.59 4.20
C PHE A 85 -8.60 9.27 5.35
N TYR A 86 -9.13 10.39 5.83
CA TYR A 86 -8.87 10.79 7.19
C TYR A 86 -9.65 9.89 8.16
N VAL A 87 -8.98 9.51 9.26
CA VAL A 87 -9.56 8.76 10.35
C VAL A 87 -9.39 9.50 11.68
N ASP A 88 -10.39 9.42 12.54
CA ASP A 88 -10.31 9.93 13.91
C ASP A 88 -9.39 9.06 14.80
N GLU A 89 -9.21 9.46 16.06
CA GLU A 89 -8.40 8.73 17.05
C GLU A 89 -8.90 7.28 17.30
N GLU A 90 -10.19 7.01 17.05
CA GLU A 90 -10.80 5.68 17.19
C GLU A 90 -10.60 4.83 15.92
N GLY A 91 -10.08 5.42 14.84
CA GLY A 91 -9.88 4.79 13.54
C GLY A 91 -11.12 4.79 12.64
N ASN A 92 -12.17 5.55 12.98
CA ASN A 92 -13.34 5.72 12.14
C ASN A 92 -13.01 6.65 10.97
N LYS A 93 -13.44 6.29 9.76
CA LYS A 93 -13.28 7.15 8.57
C LYS A 93 -14.20 8.36 8.69
N VAL A 94 -13.62 9.55 8.80
CA VAL A 94 -14.36 10.81 8.95
C VAL A 94 -14.47 11.58 7.63
N LYS A 95 -13.50 11.41 6.72
CA LYS A 95 -13.49 12.07 5.41
C LYS A 95 -12.75 11.23 4.38
N GLU A 96 -13.32 11.08 3.18
CA GLU A 96 -12.60 10.58 2.00
C GLU A 96 -11.86 11.74 1.32
N LEU A 97 -10.60 11.49 0.94
CA LEU A 97 -9.74 12.45 0.27
C LEU A 97 -9.76 12.23 -1.24
N ASP A 98 -9.73 13.33 -2.00
CA ASP A 98 -9.65 13.27 -3.45
C ASP A 98 -8.21 12.99 -3.89
N GLN A 99 -8.02 11.94 -4.70
CA GLN A 99 -6.69 11.53 -5.12
C GLN A 99 -5.98 12.58 -6.00
N ILE A 100 -6.71 13.44 -6.70
CA ILE A 100 -6.14 14.47 -7.58
C ILE A 100 -5.85 15.75 -6.78
N GLU A 101 -6.77 16.13 -5.90
CA GLU A 101 -6.70 17.41 -5.18
C GLU A 101 -5.93 17.33 -3.86
N ASP A 102 -6.01 16.21 -3.14
CA ASP A 102 -5.45 16.07 -1.78
C ASP A 102 -4.17 15.21 -1.71
N ILE A 103 -3.89 14.40 -2.75
CA ILE A 103 -2.76 13.45 -2.75
C ILE A 103 -1.79 13.78 -3.89
N HIS A 104 -0.51 13.95 -3.55
CA HIS A 104 0.49 14.44 -4.51
C HIS A 104 1.79 13.65 -4.47
N ASN A 105 2.48 13.62 -5.62
CA ASN A 105 3.80 12.99 -5.82
C ASN A 105 3.92 11.57 -5.25
N LYS A 106 2.87 10.76 -5.39
CA LYS A 106 2.92 9.36 -4.98
C LYS A 106 4.01 8.61 -5.76
N GLY A 107 4.88 7.91 -5.07
CA GLY A 107 5.93 7.09 -5.66
C GLY A 107 6.42 6.00 -4.70
N ALA A 108 6.99 4.93 -5.26
CA ALA A 108 7.69 3.90 -4.51
C ALA A 108 9.11 3.76 -5.07
N GLY A 109 10.10 3.72 -4.17
CA GLY A 109 11.50 3.64 -4.53
C GLY A 109 12.26 2.68 -3.64
N LYS A 110 13.21 1.97 -4.23
CA LYS A 110 14.22 1.18 -3.54
C LYS A 110 15.58 1.84 -3.77
N MET A 111 16.42 1.95 -2.74
CA MET A 111 17.83 2.25 -2.97
C MET A 111 18.60 0.93 -2.99
N ASP A 112 19.03 0.53 -4.17
CA ASP A 112 19.95 -0.60 -4.28
C ASP A 112 21.30 -0.22 -3.66
N GLY A 113 21.85 -1.16 -2.90
CA GLY A 113 23.20 -1.03 -2.35
C GLY A 113 24.23 -1.02 -3.47
N GLY A 114 25.42 -0.53 -3.17
CA GLY A 114 26.50 -0.42 -4.14
C GLY A 114 27.86 -0.40 -3.46
N GLY A 115 28.92 -0.39 -4.25
CA GLY A 115 30.27 -0.26 -3.72
C GLY A 115 31.21 0.26 -4.77
N GLY A 116 32.31 0.86 -4.32
CA GLY A 116 33.31 1.41 -5.21
C GLY A 116 34.61 1.72 -4.48
N VAL A 117 35.61 2.17 -5.24
CA VAL A 117 36.88 2.63 -4.69
C VAL A 117 36.98 4.14 -4.93
N LYS A 118 37.11 4.91 -3.86
CA LYS A 118 37.35 6.37 -3.91
C LYS A 118 38.68 6.68 -3.24
N ASN A 119 39.61 7.26 -3.98
CA ASN A 119 40.98 7.56 -3.51
C ASN A 119 41.73 6.34 -2.94
N GLY A 120 41.52 5.15 -3.53
CA GLY A 120 42.14 3.91 -3.06
C GLY A 120 41.48 3.29 -1.82
N VAL A 121 40.39 3.88 -1.32
CA VAL A 121 39.59 3.34 -0.21
C VAL A 121 38.31 2.73 -0.77
N GLU A 122 38.07 1.46 -0.47
CA GLU A 122 36.82 0.78 -0.79
C GLU A 122 35.71 1.29 0.12
N TYR A 123 34.53 1.51 -0.44
CA TYR A 123 33.33 1.88 0.29
C TYR A 123 32.16 1.01 -0.19
N THR A 124 31.25 0.73 0.73
CA THR A 124 29.99 0.04 0.49
C THR A 124 28.84 0.93 0.91
N ILE A 125 27.78 0.94 0.11
CA ILE A 125 26.49 1.55 0.36
C ILE A 125 25.54 0.39 0.58
N GLU A 126 24.91 0.36 1.75
CA GLU A 126 23.93 -0.68 2.06
C GLU A 126 22.66 -0.48 1.23
N ALA A 127 22.03 -1.59 0.85
CA ALA A 127 20.74 -1.52 0.18
C ALA A 127 19.68 -1.11 1.21
N LEU A 128 18.86 -0.14 0.85
CA LEU A 128 17.73 0.27 1.68
C LEU A 128 16.45 -0.41 1.20
N PRO A 129 15.50 -0.66 2.12
CA PRO A 129 14.21 -1.22 1.78
C PRO A 129 13.43 -0.32 0.82
N VAL A 130 12.34 -0.87 0.31
CA VAL A 130 11.37 -0.08 -0.45
C VAL A 130 10.70 0.92 0.48
N VAL A 131 10.57 2.15 0.02
CA VAL A 131 9.75 3.18 0.65
C VAL A 131 8.74 3.67 -0.37
N GLU A 132 7.46 3.57 -0.01
CA GLU A 132 6.38 4.27 -0.71
C GLU A 132 6.11 5.58 0.01
N SER A 133 5.94 6.65 -0.76
CA SER A 133 5.69 7.99 -0.21
C SER A 133 4.64 8.71 -1.04
N PHE A 134 3.92 9.60 -0.37
CA PHE A 134 2.99 10.54 -0.99
C PHE A 134 2.80 11.73 -0.06
N PHE A 135 2.49 12.88 -0.63
CA PHE A 135 2.15 14.07 0.13
C PHE A 135 0.62 14.17 0.31
N VAL A 136 0.19 14.53 1.51
CA VAL A 136 -1.20 14.76 1.90
C VAL A 136 -1.43 16.26 2.11
N GLY A 137 -2.46 16.80 1.47
CA GLY A 137 -2.88 18.19 1.57
C GLY A 137 -2.62 18.99 0.29
N ASP A 138 -2.94 20.28 0.30
CA ASP A 138 -2.87 21.15 -0.87
C ASP A 138 -1.45 21.20 -1.47
N LYS A 139 -1.34 21.03 -2.79
CA LYS A 139 -0.08 21.02 -3.55
C LYS A 139 0.81 22.23 -3.28
N SER A 140 0.24 23.40 -3.02
CA SER A 140 0.99 24.62 -2.73
C SER A 140 1.74 24.57 -1.39
N LEU A 141 1.30 23.69 -0.47
CA LEU A 141 1.95 23.47 0.82
C LEU A 141 3.19 22.59 0.69
N MET A 142 3.31 21.76 -0.36
CA MET A 142 4.46 20.86 -0.54
C MET A 142 5.81 21.57 -0.43
N LYS A 143 5.92 22.81 -0.92
CA LYS A 143 7.16 23.61 -0.83
C LYS A 143 7.59 23.92 0.62
N ASN A 144 6.66 23.85 1.56
CA ASN A 144 6.89 24.08 2.99
C ASN A 144 7.31 22.78 3.72
N TYR A 145 7.10 21.62 3.09
CA TYR A 145 7.44 20.30 3.62
C TYR A 145 8.57 19.70 2.80
N LYS A 146 9.77 19.69 3.36
CA LYS A 146 10.90 19.01 2.73
C LYS A 146 10.61 17.51 2.69
N GLU A 147 10.59 16.93 1.49
CA GLU A 147 10.61 15.49 1.33
C GLU A 147 11.96 14.97 1.82
N VAL A 148 11.94 14.14 2.87
CA VAL A 148 13.14 13.54 3.45
C VAL A 148 12.94 12.04 3.44
N TYR A 149 13.81 11.33 2.74
CA TYR A 149 13.79 9.88 2.76
C TYR A 149 14.09 9.40 4.21
N PRO A 150 13.23 8.56 4.81
CA PRO A 150 13.25 8.32 6.25
C PRO A 150 14.28 7.24 6.64
N GLU A 151 15.58 7.48 6.38
CA GLU A 151 16.67 6.52 6.66
C GLU A 151 16.79 6.20 8.15
N ASP A 152 16.71 7.23 9.00
CA ASP A 152 16.85 7.10 10.47
C ASP A 152 15.70 6.29 11.11
N GLU A 153 14.63 6.05 10.35
CA GLU A 153 13.45 5.33 10.80
C GLU A 153 13.51 3.83 10.47
N MET A 154 14.48 3.40 9.67
CA MET A 154 14.60 2.02 9.23
C MET A 154 15.35 1.18 10.28
N GLU A 155 14.90 -0.05 10.46
CA GLU A 155 15.71 -1.07 11.10
C GLU A 155 17.02 -1.23 10.31
N GLN A 156 18.15 -0.92 10.95
CA GLN A 156 19.45 -1.21 10.36
C GLN A 156 19.66 -2.72 10.39
N THR A 157 19.61 -3.36 9.21
CA THR A 157 20.02 -4.75 9.04
C THR A 157 21.50 -4.86 9.38
N LYS A 158 21.81 -5.36 10.58
CA LYS A 158 23.17 -5.72 11.00
C LYS A 158 23.73 -6.92 10.23
#